data_AF-A0A7J8YME3-F1
#
_entry.id   AF-A0A7J8YME3-F1
#
_cell.length_a   1.000
_cell.length_b   1.000
_cell.length_c   1.000
_cell.angle_alpha   90.00
_cell.angle_beta   90.00
_cell.angle_gamma   90.00
#
_symmetry.space_group_name_H-M   'P 1'
#
loop_
_entity.id
_entity.type
_entity.pdbx_description
1 polymer ?
#
loop_
_entity_poly.entity_id
_entity_poly.type
_entity_poly.pdbx_seq_one_letter_code
_entity_poly.pdbx_strand_id
1 'polypeptide(L)'
;MSSTLLEVTRAAHEDVERLERLIVKDLQNDPPTTKDGLYQSHRVRNNIDTIISTTEKLVEIYEDKDNARKDEIAALGGQTATGVNVFSAFYDRLKEIREYHRKHPAARVVDANEEYEDLLKEEPVIEFSGEEAFGRYLDLHELFNQYINSKFGAKIEYSAYLDVFSQPHNIPWKLKST
;
A
#
# COMPACT_ATOMS: atom_id res chain seq x y z
N MET A 1 -0.30 -14.68 19.05
CA MET A 1 -1.53 -15.39 18.67
C MET A 1 -1.14 -16.48 17.69
N SER A 2 -1.65 -17.71 17.79
CA SER A 2 -1.53 -18.63 16.66
C SER A 2 -2.33 -18.02 15.52
N SER A 3 -1.66 -17.72 14.41
CA SER A 3 -2.25 -17.03 13.26
C SER A 3 -3.13 -18.03 12.51
N THR A 4 -4.33 -18.29 13.05
CA THR A 4 -5.31 -19.10 12.32
C THR A 4 -5.77 -18.31 11.10
N LEU A 5 -6.16 -19.01 10.04
CA LEU A 5 -6.52 -18.37 8.78
C LEU A 5 -7.71 -17.43 8.97
N LEU A 6 -8.67 -17.80 9.83
CA LEU A 6 -9.81 -16.93 10.15
C LEU A 6 -9.41 -15.69 10.93
N GLU A 7 -8.45 -15.79 11.85
CA GLU A 7 -7.94 -14.60 12.56
C GLU A 7 -7.14 -13.70 11.61
N VAL A 8 -6.34 -14.26 10.70
CA VAL A 8 -5.65 -13.50 9.65
C VAL A 8 -6.67 -12.80 8.73
N THR A 9 -7.75 -13.49 8.36
CA THR A 9 -8.83 -12.91 7.55
C THR A 9 -9.51 -11.75 8.29
N ARG A 10 -9.81 -11.93 9.59
CA ARG A 10 -10.43 -10.91 10.43
C ARG A 10 -9.51 -9.68 10.57
N ALA A 11 -8.23 -9.89 10.84
CA ALA A 11 -7.23 -8.83 10.95
C ALA A 11 -7.08 -8.07 9.63
N ALA A 12 -7.02 -8.76 8.49
CA ALA A 12 -6.92 -8.12 7.18
C ALA A 12 -8.14 -7.24 6.85
N HIS A 13 -9.37 -7.67 7.17
CA HIS A 13 -10.56 -6.81 7.04
C HIS A 13 -10.52 -5.60 7.96
N GLU A 14 -10.09 -5.80 9.20
CA GLU A 14 -9.92 -4.72 10.16
C GLU A 14 -8.89 -3.69 9.68
N ASP A 15 -7.76 -4.13 9.13
CA ASP A 15 -6.71 -3.27 8.58
C ASP A 15 -7.23 -2.44 7.40
N VAL A 16 -8.02 -3.03 6.49
CA VAL A 16 -8.64 -2.32 5.36
C VAL A 16 -9.57 -1.20 5.86
N GLU A 17 -10.53 -1.53 6.73
CA GLU A 17 -11.48 -0.57 7.30
C GLU A 17 -10.75 0.59 8.02
N ARG A 18 -9.64 0.29 8.69
CA ARG A 18 -8.84 1.31 9.40
C ARG A 18 -8.08 2.22 8.45
N LEU A 19 -7.43 1.66 7.42
CA LEU A 19 -6.76 2.44 6.40
C LEU A 19 -7.73 3.37 5.67
N GLU A 20 -8.96 2.91 5.40
CA GLU A 20 -10.03 3.73 4.84
C GLU A 20 -10.38 4.91 5.77
N ARG A 21 -10.59 4.64 7.07
CA ARG A 21 -10.87 5.70 8.06
C ARG A 21 -9.71 6.69 8.18
N LEU A 22 -8.48 6.20 8.11
CA LEU A 22 -7.27 7.03 8.17
C LEU A 22 -7.18 7.93 6.93
N ILE A 23 -7.45 7.40 5.73
CA ILE A 23 -7.55 8.20 4.50
C ILE A 23 -8.64 9.27 4.65
N VAL A 24 -9.84 8.91 5.14
CA VAL A 24 -10.92 9.88 5.34
C VAL A 24 -10.51 10.98 6.31
N LYS A 25 -9.90 10.61 7.45
CA LYS A 25 -9.41 11.57 8.45
C LYS A 25 -8.34 12.49 7.86
N ASP A 26 -7.44 11.95 7.05
CA ASP A 26 -6.39 12.72 6.42
C ASP A 26 -6.96 13.72 5.41
N LEU A 27 -7.84 13.27 4.52
CA LEU A 27 -8.50 14.11 3.50
C LEU A 27 -9.47 15.15 4.07
N GLN A 28 -9.95 14.99 5.31
CA GLN A 28 -10.73 16.02 6.00
C GLN A 28 -9.90 17.24 6.39
N ASN A 29 -8.57 17.11 6.47
CA ASN A 29 -7.68 18.21 6.76
C ASN A 29 -7.19 18.82 5.44
N ASP A 30 -7.66 20.03 5.13
CA ASP A 30 -7.18 20.75 3.96
C ASP A 30 -5.70 21.16 4.15
N PRO A 31 -4.81 20.78 3.23
CA PRO A 31 -3.39 21.08 3.35
C PRO A 31 -3.16 22.60 3.18
N PRO A 32 -2.37 23.23 4.07
CA PRO A 32 -2.14 24.68 4.01
C PRO A 32 -1.19 25.08 2.88
N THR A 33 -0.32 24.18 2.42
CA THR A 33 0.63 24.43 1.33
C THR A 33 0.56 23.35 0.26
N THR A 34 0.99 23.68 -0.97
CA THR A 34 1.11 22.72 -2.08
C THR A 34 2.03 21.55 -1.72
N LYS A 35 3.10 21.83 -0.96
CA LYS A 35 3.99 20.79 -0.44
C LYS A 35 3.21 19.82 0.44
N ASP A 36 2.49 20.33 1.45
CA ASP A 36 1.74 19.47 2.37
C ASP A 36 0.65 18.66 1.65
N GLY A 37 0.01 19.24 0.62
CA GLY A 37 -0.95 18.53 -0.22
C GLY A 37 -0.32 17.40 -1.05
N LEU A 38 0.92 17.58 -1.49
CA LEU A 38 1.68 16.51 -2.14
C LEU A 38 2.01 15.38 -1.16
N TYR A 39 2.49 15.70 0.06
CA TYR A 39 2.74 14.68 1.10
C TYR A 39 1.48 13.92 1.47
N GLN A 40 0.36 14.62 1.65
CA GLN A 40 -0.95 14.01 1.86
C GLN A 40 -1.32 13.06 0.71
N SER A 41 -1.16 13.51 -0.54
CA SER A 41 -1.46 12.68 -1.73
C SER A 41 -0.62 11.41 -1.79
N HIS A 42 0.68 11.49 -1.48
CA HIS A 42 1.58 10.33 -1.43
C HIS A 42 1.23 9.38 -0.28
N ARG A 43 0.89 9.91 0.90
CA ARG A 43 0.46 9.09 2.05
C ARG A 43 -0.84 8.34 1.74
N VAL A 44 -1.84 9.05 1.18
CA VAL A 44 -3.10 8.45 0.73
C VAL A 44 -2.84 7.37 -0.31
N ARG A 45 -1.96 7.61 -1.28
CA ARG A 45 -1.57 6.61 -2.27
C ARG A 45 -0.98 5.35 -1.62
N ASN A 46 -0.02 5.50 -0.72
CA ASN A 46 0.58 4.35 -0.02
C ASN A 46 -0.47 3.54 0.75
N ASN A 47 -1.42 4.21 1.40
CA ASN A 47 -2.52 3.55 2.10
C ASN A 47 -3.43 2.78 1.12
N ILE A 48 -3.74 3.36 -0.04
CA ILE A 48 -4.53 2.70 -1.09
C ILE A 48 -3.79 1.47 -1.64
N ASP A 49 -2.50 1.60 -1.93
CA ASP A 49 -1.68 0.48 -2.42
C ASP A 49 -1.65 -0.67 -1.39
N THR A 50 -1.58 -0.32 -0.09
CA THR A 50 -1.68 -1.28 1.01
C THR A 50 -3.06 -1.95 1.06
N ILE A 51 -4.15 -1.18 0.96
CA ILE A 51 -5.52 -1.71 0.89
C ILE A 51 -5.67 -2.69 -0.27
N ILE A 52 -5.18 -2.33 -1.46
CA ILE A 52 -5.24 -3.20 -2.66
C ILE A 52 -4.52 -4.51 -2.36
N SER A 53 -3.28 -4.46 -1.88
CA SER A 53 -2.50 -5.67 -1.59
C SER A 53 -3.14 -6.57 -0.52
N THR A 54 -3.77 -5.97 0.49
CA THR A 54 -4.48 -6.71 1.55
C THR A 54 -5.77 -7.32 1.02
N THR A 55 -6.47 -6.61 0.14
CA THR A 55 -7.69 -7.09 -0.51
C THR A 55 -7.39 -8.24 -1.47
N GLU A 56 -6.30 -8.19 -2.23
CA GLU A 56 -5.86 -9.30 -3.08
C GLU A 56 -5.62 -10.57 -2.26
N LYS A 57 -4.91 -10.46 -1.12
CA LYS A 57 -4.72 -11.58 -0.19
C LYS A 57 -6.06 -12.09 0.36
N LEU A 58 -6.99 -11.21 0.71
CA LEU A 58 -8.32 -11.61 1.16
C LEU A 58 -9.04 -12.40 0.07
N VAL A 59 -9.02 -11.94 -1.18
CA VAL A 59 -9.63 -12.65 -2.32
C VAL A 59 -9.03 -14.05 -2.45
N GLU A 60 -7.72 -14.20 -2.36
CA GLU A 60 -7.06 -15.52 -2.40
C GLU A 60 -7.54 -16.45 -1.27
N ILE A 61 -7.71 -15.92 -0.05
CA ILE A 61 -8.25 -16.68 1.09
C ILE A 61 -9.72 -17.08 0.86
N TYR A 62 -10.52 -16.22 0.21
CA TYR A 62 -11.91 -16.53 -0.12
C TYR A 62 -12.06 -17.50 -1.28
N GLU A 63 -11.13 -17.50 -2.26
CA GLU A 63 -11.08 -18.48 -3.34
C GLU A 63 -10.82 -19.90 -2.82
N ASP A 64 -10.08 -20.03 -1.71
CA ASP A 64 -9.90 -21.28 -0.94
C ASP A 64 -9.45 -22.47 -1.81
N LYS A 65 -8.48 -22.24 -2.72
CA LYS A 65 -8.00 -23.24 -3.69
C LYS A 65 -7.47 -24.52 -3.05
N ASP A 66 -6.91 -24.41 -1.85
CA ASP A 66 -6.36 -25.51 -1.06
C ASP A 66 -7.36 -26.09 -0.03
N ASN A 67 -8.57 -25.54 0.07
CA ASN A 67 -9.58 -25.84 1.09
C ASN A 67 -9.13 -25.56 2.54
N ALA A 68 -8.05 -24.82 2.77
CA ALA A 68 -7.54 -24.56 4.11
C ALA A 68 -8.57 -23.82 4.98
N ARG A 69 -9.35 -22.90 4.39
CA ARG A 69 -10.39 -22.16 5.12
C ARG A 69 -11.55 -23.08 5.49
N LYS A 70 -11.99 -23.91 4.56
CA LYS A 70 -13.03 -24.91 4.82
C LYS A 70 -12.61 -25.91 5.89
N ASP A 71 -11.37 -26.37 5.86
CA ASP A 71 -10.83 -27.32 6.83
C ASP A 71 -10.71 -26.70 8.23
N GLU A 72 -10.28 -25.44 8.34
CA GLU A 72 -10.28 -24.72 9.62
C GLU A 72 -11.69 -24.57 10.19
N ILE A 73 -12.67 -24.23 9.35
CA ILE A 73 -14.08 -24.12 9.76
C ILE A 73 -14.61 -25.48 10.23
N ALA A 74 -14.30 -26.57 9.52
CA ALA A 74 -14.70 -27.92 9.89
C ALA A 74 -14.06 -28.36 11.22
N ALA A 75 -12.77 -28.05 11.41
CA ALA A 75 -12.06 -28.32 12.65
C ALA A 75 -12.67 -27.55 13.84
N LEU A 76 -13.06 -26.29 13.64
CA LEU A 76 -13.79 -25.49 14.64
C LEU A 76 -15.19 -26.05 14.92
N GLY A 77 -15.86 -26.60 13.91
CA GLY A 77 -17.13 -27.31 14.04
C GLY A 77 -17.01 -28.67 14.74
N GLY A 78 -15.80 -29.11 15.09
CA GLY A 78 -15.55 -30.41 15.71
C GLY A 78 -15.76 -31.59 14.76
N GLN A 79 -15.82 -31.36 13.44
CA GLN A 79 -15.86 -32.44 12.46
C GLN A 79 -14.52 -33.19 12.50
N THR A 80 -14.57 -34.46 12.86
CA THR A 80 -13.45 -35.39 12.78
C THR A 80 -13.83 -36.57 11.89
N ALA A 81 -12.84 -37.35 11.44
CA ALA A 81 -13.07 -38.53 10.58
C ALA A 81 -14.05 -39.56 11.18
N THR A 82 -14.31 -39.52 12.48
CA THR A 82 -15.14 -40.48 13.24
C THR A 82 -16.45 -39.89 13.76
N GLY A 83 -16.75 -38.61 13.49
CA GLY A 83 -17.98 -37.94 13.94
C GLY A 83 -17.78 -36.48 14.34
N VAL A 84 -18.80 -35.88 14.96
CA VAL A 84 -18.75 -34.48 15.44
C VAL A 84 -18.46 -34.48 16.95
N ASN A 85 -17.28 -33.98 17.34
CA ASN A 85 -16.89 -33.79 18.74
C ASN A 85 -16.51 -32.33 19.00
N VAL A 86 -17.53 -31.48 19.11
CA VAL A 86 -17.39 -30.04 19.33
C VAL A 86 -16.72 -29.72 20.67
N PHE A 87 -17.02 -30.52 21.71
CA PHE A 87 -16.54 -30.25 23.06
C PHE A 87 -15.02 -30.43 23.19
N SER A 88 -14.43 -31.44 22.55
CA SER A 88 -12.96 -31.61 22.58
C SER A 88 -12.25 -30.44 21.89
N ALA A 89 -12.72 -30.04 20.70
CA ALA A 89 -12.15 -28.92 19.95
C ALA A 89 -12.21 -27.60 20.75
N PHE A 90 -13.33 -27.37 21.46
CA PHE A 90 -13.48 -26.21 22.35
C PHE A 90 -12.45 -26.21 23.49
N TYR A 91 -12.28 -27.33 24.19
CA TYR A 91 -11.35 -27.41 25.32
C TYR A 91 -9.89 -27.30 24.88
N ASP A 92 -9.53 -27.85 23.73
CA ASP A 92 -8.19 -27.72 23.16
C ASP A 92 -7.86 -26.26 22.84
N ARG A 93 -8.81 -25.51 22.25
CA ARG A 93 -8.65 -24.07 22.01
C ARG A 93 -8.59 -23.25 23.30
N LEU A 94 -9.44 -23.56 24.28
CA LEU A 94 -9.40 -22.87 25.58
C LEU A 94 -8.04 -23.06 26.27
N LYS A 95 -7.47 -24.28 26.16
CA LYS A 95 -6.15 -24.59 26.68
C LYS A 95 -5.08 -23.77 25.96
N GLU A 96 -5.12 -23.70 24.62
CA GLU A 96 -4.20 -22.90 23.81
C GLU A 96 -4.23 -21.42 24.20
N ILE A 97 -5.42 -20.82 24.31
CA ILE A 97 -5.61 -19.43 24.74
C ILE A 97 -5.02 -19.19 26.13
N ARG A 98 -5.31 -20.08 27.10
CA ARG A 98 -4.76 -19.99 28.45
C ARG A 98 -3.23 -20.08 28.48
N GLU A 99 -2.65 -20.97 27.69
CA GLU A 99 -1.20 -21.11 27.58
C GLU A 99 -0.56 -19.87 26.95
N TYR A 100 -1.18 -19.28 25.93
CA TYR A 100 -0.70 -18.06 25.31
C TYR A 100 -0.64 -16.89 26.30
N HIS A 101 -1.73 -16.63 27.02
CA HIS A 101 -1.78 -15.55 28.02
C HIS A 101 -0.88 -15.82 29.24
N ARG A 102 -0.63 -17.08 29.59
CA ARG A 102 0.35 -17.43 30.62
C ARG A 102 1.78 -17.13 30.17
N LYS A 103 2.10 -17.38 28.90
CA LYS A 103 3.44 -17.10 28.32
C LYS A 103 3.67 -15.62 28.03
N HIS A 104 2.61 -14.86 27.78
CA HIS A 104 2.67 -13.42 27.46
C HIS A 104 1.89 -12.57 28.47
N PRO A 105 2.27 -12.57 29.77
CA PRO A 105 1.56 -11.81 30.80
C PRO A 105 1.72 -10.29 30.63
N ALA A 106 2.76 -9.85 29.90
CA ALA A 106 3.04 -8.46 29.57
C ALA A 106 2.64 -8.10 28.13
N ALA A 107 1.80 -8.91 27.46
CA ALA A 107 1.22 -8.50 26.19
C ALA A 107 0.40 -7.23 26.41
N ARG A 108 0.99 -6.08 26.08
CA ARG A 108 0.32 -4.79 26.14
C ARG A 108 -0.89 -4.89 25.22
N VAL A 109 -2.07 -4.52 25.72
CA VAL A 109 -3.18 -4.15 24.85
C VAL A 109 -2.74 -2.84 24.23
N VAL A 110 -2.06 -2.92 23.09
CA VAL A 110 -1.76 -1.74 22.29
C VAL A 110 -3.12 -1.21 21.87
N ASP A 111 -3.44 0.03 22.26
CA ASP A 111 -4.60 0.68 21.70
C ASP A 111 -4.33 0.76 20.21
N ALA A 112 -5.11 0.01 19.46
CA ALA A 112 -4.90 -0.14 18.05
C ALA A 112 -5.12 1.20 17.31
N ASN A 113 -5.62 2.25 17.98
CA ASN A 113 -5.59 3.62 17.47
C ASN A 113 -4.21 4.28 17.59
N GLU A 114 -3.43 4.01 18.66
CA GLU A 114 -2.10 4.62 18.85
C GLU A 114 -1.13 4.25 17.72
N GLU A 115 -1.10 2.97 17.33
CA GLU A 115 -0.18 2.45 16.30
C GLU A 115 -0.43 3.06 14.91
N TYR A 116 -1.70 3.35 14.60
CA TYR A 116 -2.08 3.90 13.29
C TYR A 116 -2.03 5.44 13.23
N GLU A 117 -2.17 6.14 14.35
CA GLU A 117 -1.84 7.58 14.42
C GLU A 117 -0.34 7.82 14.22
N ASP A 118 0.50 6.86 14.63
CA ASP A 118 1.93 6.94 14.35
C ASP A 118 2.24 6.75 12.86
N LEU A 119 1.46 5.95 12.12
CA LEU A 119 1.56 5.84 10.65
C LEU A 119 1.23 7.15 9.93
N LEU A 120 0.36 8.00 10.48
CA LEU A 120 0.11 9.35 9.93
C LEU A 120 1.31 10.29 10.08
N LYS A 121 2.18 10.04 11.08
CA LYS A 121 3.38 10.83 11.34
C LYS A 121 4.56 10.43 10.46
N GLU A 122 4.53 9.22 9.89
CA GLU A 122 5.54 8.81 8.91
C GLU A 122 5.32 9.56 7.60
N GLU A 123 6.20 10.52 7.31
CA GLU A 123 6.19 11.23 6.04
C GLU A 123 6.74 10.31 4.94
N PRO A 124 6.00 10.09 3.84
CA PRO A 124 6.51 9.31 2.73
C PRO A 124 7.75 9.96 2.14
N VAL A 125 8.71 9.13 1.71
CA VAL A 125 9.85 9.61 0.93
C VAL A 125 9.34 10.02 -0.45
N ILE A 126 9.49 11.30 -0.78
CA ILE A 126 9.08 11.83 -2.08
C ILE A 126 10.33 12.11 -2.91
N GLU A 127 10.42 11.49 -4.08
CA GLU A 127 11.52 11.65 -5.03
C GLU A 127 11.19 12.79 -6.01
N PHE A 128 11.49 14.03 -5.61
CA PHE A 128 11.58 15.17 -6.52
C PHE A 128 12.97 15.78 -6.43
N SER A 129 13.49 16.24 -7.58
CA SER A 129 14.70 17.05 -7.59
C SER A 129 14.42 18.44 -7.01
N GLY A 130 15.48 19.15 -6.60
CA GLY A 130 15.35 20.53 -6.10
C GLY A 130 14.81 21.48 -7.16
N GLU A 131 15.14 21.23 -8.42
CA GLU A 131 14.74 21.97 -9.61
C GLU A 131 13.25 21.80 -9.92
N GLU A 132 12.68 20.61 -9.66
CA GLU A 132 11.25 20.33 -9.85
C GLU A 132 10.36 20.96 -8.77
N ALA A 133 10.96 21.36 -7.65
CA ALA A 133 10.30 22.05 -6.55
C ALA A 133 8.98 21.37 -6.12
N PHE A 134 9.03 20.07 -5.83
CA PHE A 134 7.88 19.25 -5.42
C PHE A 134 6.74 19.24 -6.44
N GLY A 135 7.08 19.02 -7.72
CA GLY A 135 6.11 18.92 -8.81
C GLY A 135 5.56 20.25 -9.31
N ARG A 136 6.14 21.38 -8.89
CA ARG A 136 5.78 22.71 -9.40
C ARG A 136 6.36 22.95 -10.79
N TYR A 137 7.55 22.41 -11.04
CA TYR A 137 8.26 22.52 -12.31
C TYR A 137 8.67 21.13 -12.80
N LEU A 138 8.93 21.03 -14.09
CA LEU A 138 9.50 19.84 -14.72
C LEU A 138 10.91 20.18 -15.18
N ASP A 139 11.92 19.45 -14.71
CA ASP A 139 13.28 19.68 -15.16
C ASP A 139 13.48 19.13 -16.59
N LEU A 140 13.42 20.03 -17.56
CA LEU A 140 13.68 19.72 -18.97
C LEU A 140 15.14 19.96 -19.36
N HIS A 141 16.00 20.39 -18.42
CA HIS A 141 17.39 20.70 -18.71
C HIS A 141 18.20 19.45 -19.07
N GLU A 142 17.95 18.33 -18.40
CA GLU A 142 18.58 17.06 -18.76
C GLU A 142 18.17 16.61 -20.18
N LEU A 143 16.88 16.70 -20.50
CA LEU A 143 16.35 16.37 -21.83
C LEU A 143 16.89 17.31 -22.92
N PHE A 144 17.10 18.59 -22.61
CA PHE A 144 17.73 19.53 -23.51
C PHE A 144 19.18 19.14 -23.84
N ASN A 145 19.96 18.73 -22.84
CA ASN A 145 21.33 18.26 -23.05
C ASN A 145 21.36 16.99 -23.92
N GLN A 146 20.42 16.06 -23.69
CA GLN A 146 20.26 14.89 -24.56
C GLN A 146 19.84 15.29 -25.98
N TYR A 147 18.95 16.27 -26.14
CA TYR A 147 18.51 16.78 -27.43
C TYR A 147 19.68 17.38 -28.22
N ILE A 148 20.49 18.26 -27.63
CA ILE A 148 21.65 18.85 -28.32
C ILE A 148 22.66 17.78 -28.76
N ASN A 149 22.86 16.75 -27.93
CA ASN A 149 23.80 15.67 -28.22
C ASN A 149 23.24 14.62 -29.21
N SER A 150 21.95 14.68 -29.52
CA SER A 150 21.30 13.76 -30.45
C SER A 150 21.60 14.09 -31.91
N LYS A 151 21.52 13.07 -32.78
CA LYS A 151 21.76 13.21 -34.24
C LYS A 151 20.72 14.09 -34.96
N PHE A 152 19.54 14.24 -34.38
CA PHE A 152 18.48 15.13 -34.89
C PHE A 152 18.35 16.43 -34.09
N GLY A 153 19.20 16.60 -33.08
CA GLY A 153 19.28 17.81 -32.27
C GLY A 153 19.75 18.99 -33.10
N ALA A 154 19.03 20.10 -33.01
CA ALA A 154 19.54 21.38 -33.47
C ALA A 154 20.31 22.07 -32.33
N LYS A 155 21.40 22.78 -32.65
CA LYS A 155 22.10 23.64 -31.69
C LYS A 155 21.27 24.90 -31.45
N ILE A 156 20.29 24.78 -30.57
CA ILE A 156 19.36 25.85 -30.19
C ILE A 156 19.56 26.20 -28.72
N GLU A 157 19.14 27.41 -28.35
CA GLU A 157 19.08 27.82 -26.95
C GLU A 157 17.95 27.10 -26.21
N TYR A 158 18.04 27.04 -24.88
CA TYR A 158 17.06 26.34 -24.04
C TYR A 158 15.63 26.89 -24.20
N SER A 159 15.47 28.21 -24.32
CA SER A 159 14.18 28.86 -24.56
C SER A 159 13.52 28.36 -25.86
N ALA A 160 14.28 28.32 -26.96
CA ALA A 160 13.82 27.79 -28.24
C ALA A 160 13.55 26.28 -28.17
N TYR A 161 14.28 25.53 -27.33
CA TYR A 161 14.00 24.12 -27.10
C TYR A 161 12.63 23.88 -26.48
N LEU A 162 12.18 24.73 -25.55
CA LEU A 162 10.85 24.60 -24.95
C LEU A 162 9.73 24.72 -26.00
N ASP A 163 9.89 25.60 -26.98
CA ASP A 163 8.94 25.74 -28.09
C ASP A 163 8.94 24.48 -28.98
N VAL A 164 10.12 23.93 -29.28
CA VAL A 164 10.28 22.71 -30.10
C VAL A 164 9.75 21.47 -29.37
N PHE A 165 9.96 21.37 -28.05
CA PHE A 165 9.51 20.24 -27.23
C PHE A 165 8.00 20.03 -27.32
N SER A 166 7.23 21.12 -27.45
CA SER A 166 5.77 21.06 -27.64
C SER A 166 5.32 20.49 -28.99
N GLN A 167 6.24 20.29 -29.96
CA GLN A 167 5.95 19.91 -31.34
C GLN A 167 6.66 18.61 -31.79
N PRO A 168 6.39 17.47 -31.13
CA PRO A 168 7.05 16.20 -31.46
C PRO A 168 6.73 15.70 -32.88
N HIS A 169 5.68 16.21 -33.52
CA HIS A 169 5.25 15.84 -34.87
C HIS A 169 6.21 16.32 -35.97
N ASN A 170 7.01 17.35 -35.72
CA ASN A 170 7.97 17.89 -36.69
C ASN A 170 9.23 17.04 -36.85
N ILE A 171 9.47 16.09 -35.94
CA ILE A 171 10.63 15.20 -35.99
C ILE A 171 10.32 14.02 -36.93
N PRO A 172 11.13 13.80 -37.99
CA PRO A 172 10.93 12.69 -38.92
C PRO A 172 10.94 11.33 -38.21
N TRP A 173 9.96 10.47 -38.53
CA TRP A 173 9.81 9.13 -37.92
C TRP A 173 11.09 8.28 -37.97
N LYS A 174 11.86 8.38 -39.06
CA LYS A 174 13.11 7.62 -39.26
C LYS A 174 14.19 7.90 -38.19
N LEU A 175 14.07 9.01 -37.47
CA LEU A 175 15.01 9.43 -36.43
C LEU A 175 14.49 9.17 -35.02
N LYS A 176 13.24 8.69 -34.87
CA LYS A 176 12.59 8.39 -33.57
C LYS A 176 12.78 6.95 -33.09
N SER A 177 13.10 6.02 -34.00
CA SER A 177 13.23 4.58 -33.70
C SER A 177 14.67 4.09 -33.54
N THR A 178 15.65 4.99 -33.42
CA THR A 178 17.05 4.64 -33.08
C THR A 178 17.32 5.05 -31.65
#